data_AF-E0S9A8-F1
#
_entry.id   AF-E0S9A8-F1
#
_cell.length_a   1.000
_cell.length_b   1.000
_cell.length_c   1.000
_cell.angle_alpha   90.00
_cell.angle_beta   90.00
_cell.angle_gamma   90.00
#
_symmetry.space_group_name_H-M   'P 1'
#
loop_
_entity.id
_entity.type
_entity.pdbx_description
1 polymer ?
#
loop_
_entity_poly.entity_id
_entity_poly.type
_entity_poly.pdbx_seq_one_letter_code
_entity_poly.pdbx_strand_id
1 'polypeptide(L)'
;MESLVNKLNKWYELKKEHTRLMHERREREVRRIVEEAKKTQNIEMLLEILTTDADKCKDLEGFLTSEFKRSIAFNSKERINQIIKCMCILGLKREKPRLMMIDHLESVYSKTRKPSTVSRIELLKKLQEYDETNGLKIHEYIENRIDEEVDEYVRKIPLEAPKELDRWLNEMVGVGRYRPRLLQMYKDLEIKYFTMCLGIVMLGDKESAVEDIVYLVNKIRLRSNTVGVSIDNEVMEKLNECKMLWEEEIKALFHHCEQL
;
A
#
# COMPACT_ATOMS: atom_id res chain seq x y z
N MET A 1 6.91 -14.00 -72.12
CA MET A 1 6.41 -14.29 -70.75
C MET A 1 7.53 -14.76 -69.83
N GLU A 2 8.35 -15.74 -70.19
CA GLU A 2 9.49 -16.24 -69.38
C GLU A 2 10.47 -15.16 -68.90
N SER A 3 10.86 -14.21 -69.75
CA SER A 3 11.75 -13.10 -69.36
C SER A 3 11.16 -12.25 -68.23
N LEU A 4 9.84 -12.06 -68.23
CA LEU A 4 9.13 -11.24 -67.26
C LEU A 4 9.00 -12.00 -65.92
N VAL A 5 8.72 -13.30 -65.98
CA VAL A 5 8.72 -14.22 -64.82
C VAL A 5 10.11 -14.28 -64.17
N ASN A 6 11.18 -14.41 -64.96
CA ASN A 6 12.55 -14.43 -64.45
C ASN A 6 12.95 -13.11 -63.77
N LYS A 7 12.53 -11.96 -64.29
CA LYS A 7 12.74 -10.65 -63.64
C LYS A 7 11.97 -10.54 -62.33
N LEU A 8 10.73 -11.04 -62.29
CA LEU A 8 9.90 -11.04 -61.08
C LEU A 8 10.52 -11.90 -59.96
N ASN A 9 10.97 -13.10 -60.31
CA ASN A 9 11.64 -14.01 -59.37
C ASN A 9 12.94 -13.39 -58.82
N LYS A 10 13.75 -12.78 -59.70
CA LYS A 10 14.96 -12.08 -59.27
C LYS A 10 14.67 -10.90 -58.33
N TRP A 11 13.60 -10.15 -58.60
CA TRP A 11 13.17 -9.06 -57.72
C TRP A 11 12.71 -9.57 -56.35
N TYR A 12 11.96 -10.67 -56.31
CA TYR A 12 11.53 -11.30 -55.06
C TYR A 12 12.72 -11.75 -54.20
N GLU A 13 13.71 -12.42 -54.80
CA GLU A 13 14.93 -12.83 -54.09
C GLU A 13 15.74 -11.62 -53.60
N LEU A 14 15.89 -10.57 -54.42
CA LEU A 14 16.57 -9.33 -54.00
C LEU A 14 15.83 -8.62 -52.85
N LYS A 15 14.49 -8.63 -52.84
CA LYS A 15 13.70 -8.07 -51.75
C LYS A 15 13.91 -8.85 -50.46
N LYS A 16 13.90 -10.19 -50.54
CA LYS A 16 14.17 -11.08 -49.40
C LYS A 16 15.58 -10.84 -48.85
N GLU A 17 16.57 -10.71 -49.72
CA GLU A 17 17.95 -10.40 -49.35
C GLU A 17 18.07 -9.02 -48.70
N HIS A 18 17.41 -8.00 -49.25
CA HIS A 18 17.41 -6.65 -48.67
C HIS A 18 16.80 -6.63 -47.27
N THR A 19 15.66 -7.31 -47.05
CA THR A 19 15.04 -7.43 -45.73
C THR A 19 15.98 -8.13 -44.73
N ARG A 20 16.67 -9.19 -45.14
CA ARG A 20 17.69 -9.85 -44.32
C ARG A 20 18.82 -8.91 -43.91
N LEU A 21 19.40 -8.20 -44.87
CA LEU A 21 20.51 -7.26 -44.63
C LEU A 21 20.09 -6.11 -43.70
N MET A 22 18.87 -5.60 -43.85
CA MET A 22 18.33 -4.56 -42.96
C MET A 22 18.15 -5.08 -41.53
N HIS A 23 17.67 -6.32 -41.37
CA HIS A 23 17.56 -6.95 -40.06
C HIS A 23 18.92 -7.17 -39.40
N GLU A 24 19.91 -7.70 -40.13
CA GLU A 24 21.29 -7.89 -39.64
C GLU A 24 21.97 -6.56 -39.29
N ARG A 25 21.67 -5.48 -40.03
CA ARG A 25 22.18 -4.14 -39.72
C ARG A 25 21.60 -3.65 -38.40
N ARG A 26 20.28 -3.80 -38.20
CA ARG A 26 19.62 -3.40 -36.95
C ARG A 26 20.10 -4.22 -35.76
N GLU A 27 20.25 -5.54 -35.91
CA GLU A 27 20.84 -6.38 -34.86
C GLU A 27 22.24 -5.89 -34.43
N ARG A 28 23.11 -5.57 -35.40
CA ARG A 28 24.46 -5.07 -35.11
C ARG A 28 24.44 -3.72 -34.40
N GLU A 29 23.52 -2.84 -34.78
CA GLU A 29 23.31 -1.55 -34.11
C GLU A 29 22.85 -1.74 -32.66
N VAL A 30 21.81 -2.56 -32.44
CA VAL A 30 21.28 -2.87 -31.10
C VAL A 30 22.35 -3.48 -30.20
N ARG A 31 23.14 -4.44 -30.72
CA ARG A 31 24.25 -5.04 -29.95
C ARG A 31 25.28 -4.00 -29.51
N ARG A 32 25.62 -3.02 -30.36
CA ARG A 32 26.53 -1.93 -29.97
C ARG A 32 25.95 -1.05 -28.87
N ILE A 33 24.67 -0.70 -28.96
CA ILE A 33 23.98 0.11 -27.94
C ILE A 33 23.93 -0.66 -26.61
N VAL A 34 23.60 -1.96 -26.64
CA VAL A 34 23.57 -2.81 -25.45
C VAL A 34 24.94 -2.91 -24.78
N GLU A 35 26.00 -3.13 -25.56
CA GLU A 35 27.36 -3.19 -25.00
C GLU A 35 27.80 -1.84 -24.41
N GLU A 36 27.45 -0.72 -25.05
CA GLU A 36 27.70 0.61 -24.48
C GLU A 36 26.90 0.83 -23.19
N ALA A 37 25.64 0.39 -23.13
CA ALA A 37 24.82 0.46 -21.92
C ALA A 37 25.41 -0.35 -20.77
N LYS A 38 25.92 -1.56 -21.07
CA LYS A 38 26.61 -2.40 -20.07
C LYS A 38 27.88 -1.73 -19.56
N LYS A 39 28.69 -1.17 -20.46
CA LYS A 39 29.96 -0.51 -20.14
C LYS A 39 29.75 0.75 -19.29
N THR A 40 28.75 1.55 -19.61
CA THR A 40 28.42 2.80 -18.92
C THR A 40 27.45 2.60 -17.75
N GLN A 41 26.91 1.40 -17.58
CA GLN A 41 25.87 1.07 -16.59
C GLN A 41 24.61 1.95 -16.73
N ASN A 42 24.32 2.39 -17.96
CA ASN A 42 23.17 3.23 -18.26
C ASN A 42 21.91 2.36 -18.48
N ILE A 43 21.14 2.16 -17.41
CA ILE A 43 19.90 1.37 -17.43
C ILE A 43 18.81 2.07 -18.24
N GLU A 44 18.77 3.40 -18.24
CA GLU A 44 17.77 4.18 -18.99
C GLU A 44 17.92 3.95 -20.49
N MET A 45 19.15 4.07 -21.00
CA MET A 45 19.46 3.74 -22.40
C MET A 45 19.15 2.28 -22.76
N LEU A 46 19.37 1.35 -21.81
CA LEU A 46 18.98 -0.04 -22.01
C LEU A 46 17.45 -0.22 -22.04
N LEU A 47 16.71 0.52 -21.21
CA LEU A 47 15.25 0.46 -21.20
C LEU A 47 14.68 0.99 -22.52
N GLU A 48 15.20 2.11 -23.03
CA GLU A 48 14.80 2.69 -24.31
C GLU A 48 14.95 1.69 -25.46
N ILE A 49 16.10 1.04 -25.59
CA ILE A 49 16.31 0.07 -26.68
C ILE A 49 15.45 -1.19 -26.50
N LEU A 50 15.23 -1.64 -25.26
CA LEU A 50 14.37 -2.79 -24.97
C LEU A 50 12.91 -2.54 -25.37
N THR A 51 12.40 -1.30 -25.28
CA THR A 51 11.02 -1.01 -25.69
C THR A 51 10.77 -1.18 -27.19
N THR A 52 11.82 -1.14 -28.01
CA THR A 52 11.72 -1.17 -29.49
C THR A 52 12.32 -2.43 -30.11
N ASP A 53 13.36 -2.99 -29.51
CA ASP A 53 14.18 -4.08 -30.08
C ASP A 53 14.49 -5.19 -29.06
N ALA A 54 13.59 -5.46 -28.12
CA ALA A 54 13.74 -6.49 -27.09
C ALA A 54 14.17 -7.87 -27.63
N ASP A 55 13.67 -8.29 -28.79
CA ASP A 55 14.02 -9.56 -29.45
C ASP A 55 15.51 -9.68 -29.81
N LYS A 56 16.20 -8.54 -29.97
CA LYS A 56 17.60 -8.44 -30.38
C LYS A 56 18.55 -8.27 -29.19
N CYS A 57 18.01 -8.00 -28.00
CA CYS A 57 18.75 -7.79 -26.76
C CYS A 57 19.02 -9.13 -26.05
N LYS A 58 20.25 -9.65 -26.17
CA LYS A 58 20.66 -10.95 -25.59
C LYS A 58 21.62 -10.78 -24.40
N ASP A 59 21.69 -11.81 -23.57
CA ASP A 59 22.66 -11.94 -22.47
C ASP A 59 22.63 -10.80 -21.44
N LEU A 60 21.41 -10.41 -21.04
CA LEU A 60 21.18 -9.31 -20.09
C LEU A 60 20.88 -9.75 -18.66
N GLU A 61 20.53 -11.02 -18.43
CA GLU A 61 20.09 -11.49 -17.11
C GLU A 61 21.16 -11.29 -16.02
N GLY A 62 22.41 -11.68 -16.28
CA GLY A 62 23.50 -11.52 -15.32
C GLY A 62 23.84 -10.04 -15.03
N PHE A 63 23.77 -9.21 -16.07
CA PHE A 63 23.98 -7.77 -15.95
C PHE A 63 22.88 -7.12 -15.10
N LEU A 64 21.61 -7.32 -15.46
CA LEU A 64 20.46 -6.75 -14.76
C LEU A 64 20.39 -7.23 -13.31
N THR A 65 20.68 -8.51 -13.03
CA THR A 65 20.72 -9.04 -11.66
C THR A 65 21.80 -8.37 -10.81
N SER A 66 22.97 -8.13 -11.40
CA SER A 66 24.10 -7.47 -10.71
C SER A 66 23.85 -5.98 -10.47
N GLU A 67 23.23 -5.30 -11.42
CA GLU A 67 22.78 -3.91 -11.30
C GLU A 67 21.64 -3.77 -10.28
N PHE A 68 20.72 -4.74 -10.24
CA PHE A 68 19.63 -4.77 -9.28
C PHE A 68 20.18 -4.86 -7.85
N LYS A 69 21.09 -5.81 -7.60
CA LYS A 69 21.76 -5.96 -6.30
C LYS A 69 22.49 -4.69 -5.87
N ARG A 70 23.19 -4.03 -6.79
CA ARG A 70 23.87 -2.74 -6.52
C ARG A 70 22.87 -1.63 -6.21
N SER A 71 21.80 -1.52 -6.99
CA SER A 71 20.79 -0.48 -6.81
C SER A 71 20.03 -0.62 -5.50
N ILE A 72 19.78 -1.86 -5.05
CA ILE A 72 19.30 -2.18 -3.70
C ILE A 72 20.27 -1.67 -2.63
N ALA A 73 21.57 -1.96 -2.74
CA ALA A 73 22.56 -1.52 -1.76
C ALA A 73 22.67 0.01 -1.66
N PHE A 74 22.47 0.73 -2.76
CA PHE A 74 22.42 2.21 -2.79
C PHE A 74 21.05 2.80 -2.49
N ASN A 75 20.02 1.95 -2.30
CA ASN A 75 18.64 2.36 -2.11
C ASN A 75 18.11 3.34 -3.19
N SER A 76 18.47 3.09 -4.45
CA SER A 76 18.04 3.93 -5.58
C SER A 76 16.73 3.41 -6.17
N LYS A 77 15.61 3.91 -5.65
CA LYS A 77 14.25 3.49 -6.02
C LYS A 77 13.97 3.61 -7.52
N GLU A 78 14.32 4.73 -8.14
CA GLU A 78 14.09 4.97 -9.57
C GLU A 78 14.85 3.96 -10.43
N ARG A 79 16.13 3.73 -10.11
CA ARG A 79 16.98 2.78 -10.83
C ARG A 79 16.49 1.35 -10.65
N ILE A 80 16.07 0.98 -9.44
CA ILE A 80 15.43 -0.31 -9.15
C ILE A 80 14.21 -0.53 -10.06
N ASN A 81 13.31 0.45 -10.14
CA ASN A 81 12.11 0.38 -10.98
C ASN A 81 12.46 0.22 -12.47
N GLN A 82 13.45 0.97 -12.97
CA GLN A 82 13.92 0.84 -14.36
C GLN A 82 14.46 -0.57 -14.63
N ILE A 83 15.23 -1.15 -13.70
CA ILE A 83 15.76 -2.51 -13.84
C ILE A 83 14.63 -3.55 -13.86
N ILE A 84 13.62 -3.41 -12.99
CA ILE A 84 12.45 -4.29 -12.98
C ILE A 84 11.70 -4.18 -14.32
N LYS A 85 11.50 -2.98 -14.85
CA LYS A 85 10.91 -2.73 -16.18
C LYS A 85 11.68 -3.49 -17.27
N CYS A 86 13.01 -3.39 -17.29
CA CYS A 86 13.87 -4.15 -18.22
C CYS A 86 13.67 -5.67 -18.08
N MET A 87 13.68 -6.20 -16.84
CA MET A 87 13.47 -7.63 -16.59
C MET A 87 12.09 -8.11 -17.05
N CYS A 88 11.06 -7.27 -16.92
CA CYS A 88 9.70 -7.59 -17.36
C CYS A 88 9.58 -7.66 -18.88
N ILE A 89 10.14 -6.67 -19.59
CA ILE A 89 10.14 -6.65 -21.07
C ILE A 89 10.84 -7.89 -21.63
N LEU A 90 11.94 -8.30 -21.01
CA LEU A 90 12.72 -9.47 -21.42
C LEU A 90 12.11 -10.81 -20.97
N GLY A 91 11.02 -10.82 -20.19
CA GLY A 91 10.41 -12.04 -19.68
C GLY A 91 11.31 -12.86 -18.76
N LEU A 92 12.26 -12.22 -18.06
CA LEU A 92 13.23 -12.92 -17.22
C LEU A 92 12.57 -13.55 -15.97
N LYS A 93 13.20 -14.60 -15.44
CA LYS A 93 12.81 -15.19 -14.15
C LYS A 93 13.10 -14.19 -13.03
N ARG A 94 12.08 -13.88 -12.24
CA ARG A 94 12.10 -12.76 -11.28
C ARG A 94 12.12 -13.18 -9.81
N GLU A 95 12.11 -14.48 -9.49
CA GLU A 95 12.01 -14.94 -8.10
C GLU A 95 13.22 -14.53 -7.23
N LYS A 96 14.43 -14.66 -7.76
CA LYS A 96 15.63 -14.24 -7.04
C LYS A 96 15.66 -12.72 -6.80
N PRO A 97 15.43 -11.86 -7.81
CA PRO A 97 15.22 -10.42 -7.59
C PRO A 97 14.08 -10.11 -6.61
N ARG A 98 12.96 -10.84 -6.66
CA ARG A 98 11.84 -10.67 -5.74
C ARG A 98 12.25 -10.90 -4.29
N LEU A 99 12.95 -12.00 -4.00
CA LEU A 99 13.44 -12.28 -2.63
C LEU A 99 14.43 -11.21 -2.16
N MET A 100 15.36 -10.78 -3.03
CA MET A 100 16.28 -9.68 -2.71
C MET A 100 15.55 -8.36 -2.40
N MET A 101 14.47 -8.08 -3.12
CA MET A 101 13.63 -6.92 -2.85
C MET A 101 12.94 -7.05 -1.49
N ILE A 102 12.35 -8.19 -1.18
CA ILE A 102 11.68 -8.43 0.11
C ILE A 102 12.66 -8.21 1.26
N ASP A 103 13.87 -8.78 1.19
CA ASP A 103 14.91 -8.60 2.21
C ASP A 103 15.29 -7.11 2.39
N HIS A 104 15.40 -6.39 1.27
CA HIS A 104 15.66 -4.94 1.29
C HIS A 104 14.53 -4.16 1.95
N LEU A 105 13.28 -4.46 1.57
CA LEU A 105 12.09 -3.80 2.12
C LEU A 105 11.95 -4.06 3.62
N GLU A 106 12.24 -5.28 4.09
CA GLU A 106 12.31 -5.58 5.53
C GLU A 106 13.41 -4.77 6.25
N SER A 107 14.57 -4.62 5.62
CA SER A 107 15.64 -3.77 6.17
C SER A 107 15.22 -2.30 6.28
N VAL A 108 14.55 -1.76 5.25
CA VAL A 108 14.03 -0.38 5.25
C VAL A 108 12.94 -0.22 6.31
N TYR A 109 12.02 -1.18 6.37
CA TYR A 109 10.91 -1.19 7.32
C TYR A 109 11.40 -1.23 8.77
N SER A 110 12.27 -2.19 9.12
CA SER A 110 12.82 -2.37 10.47
C SER A 110 13.65 -1.18 10.98
N LYS A 111 14.35 -0.46 10.10
CA LYS A 111 15.08 0.77 10.47
C LYS A 111 14.16 1.94 10.77
N THR A 112 12.95 1.95 10.20
CA THR A 112 12.01 3.06 10.33
C THR A 112 11.08 2.79 11.51
N ARG A 113 11.54 3.08 12.73
CA ARG A 113 10.70 2.99 13.93
C ARG A 113 9.58 4.04 13.88
N LYS A 114 8.39 3.65 13.42
CA LYS A 114 7.17 4.47 13.52
C LYS A 114 6.38 4.06 14.77
N PRO A 115 5.95 5.01 15.61
CA PRO A 115 5.29 4.71 16.88
C PRO A 115 3.83 4.25 16.72
N SER A 116 3.14 4.67 15.65
CA SER A 116 1.76 4.27 15.37
C SER A 116 1.68 3.23 14.25
N THR A 117 0.74 2.31 14.38
CA THR A 117 0.33 1.31 13.39
C THR A 117 -0.11 1.97 12.09
N VAL A 118 -0.85 3.08 12.15
CA VAL A 118 -1.24 3.83 10.94
C VAL A 118 -0.01 4.29 10.16
N SER A 119 0.99 4.88 10.83
CA SER A 119 2.22 5.32 10.15
C SER A 119 3.08 4.16 9.66
N ARG A 120 3.04 2.99 10.32
CA ARG A 120 3.67 1.75 9.85
C ARG A 120 3.01 1.25 8.56
N ILE A 121 1.68 1.21 8.51
CA ILE A 121 0.91 0.83 7.30
C ILE A 121 1.17 1.82 6.14
N GLU A 122 1.18 3.12 6.40
CA GLU A 122 1.48 4.13 5.37
C GLU A 122 2.90 3.98 4.81
N LEU A 123 3.89 3.65 5.67
CA LEU A 123 5.24 3.33 5.22
C LEU A 123 5.24 2.10 4.32
N LEU A 124 4.60 1.01 4.73
CA LEU A 124 4.49 -0.22 3.93
C LEU A 124 3.87 0.07 2.55
N LYS A 125 2.83 0.92 2.48
CA LYS A 125 2.26 1.35 1.19
C LYS A 125 3.26 2.11 0.32
N LYS A 126 4.05 3.02 0.88
CA LYS A 126 5.11 3.72 0.13
C LYS A 126 6.17 2.75 -0.41
N LEU A 127 6.44 1.65 0.30
CA LEU A 127 7.38 0.62 -0.18
C LEU A 127 6.88 -0.11 -1.44
N GLN A 128 5.58 -0.11 -1.74
CA GLN A 128 5.06 -0.65 -3.01
C GLN A 128 5.62 0.09 -4.22
N GLU A 129 6.00 1.35 -4.05
CA GLU A 129 6.54 2.17 -5.14
C GLU A 129 7.93 1.70 -5.61
N TYR A 130 8.57 0.74 -4.94
CA TYR A 130 9.80 0.08 -5.44
C TYR A 130 9.53 -0.90 -6.58
N ASP A 131 8.26 -1.22 -6.88
CA ASP A 131 7.83 -2.07 -7.99
C ASP A 131 6.57 -1.49 -8.65
N GLU A 132 6.70 -0.34 -9.29
CA GLU A 132 5.59 0.37 -9.94
C GLU A 132 4.87 -0.48 -11.00
N THR A 133 5.63 -1.35 -11.69
CA THR A 133 5.07 -2.22 -12.73
C THR A 133 4.42 -3.49 -12.21
N ASN A 134 4.47 -3.70 -10.90
CA ASN A 134 4.11 -4.96 -10.28
C ASN A 134 4.84 -6.17 -10.91
N GLY A 135 6.08 -5.94 -11.32
CA GLY A 135 6.92 -6.89 -12.03
C GLY A 135 7.47 -7.97 -11.11
N LEU A 136 7.73 -7.66 -9.86
CA LEU A 136 8.21 -8.61 -8.84
C LEU A 136 7.07 -9.12 -7.95
N LYS A 137 5.87 -8.58 -8.07
CA LYS A 137 4.72 -8.94 -7.23
C LYS A 137 4.98 -8.73 -5.74
N ILE A 138 5.71 -7.67 -5.38
CA ILE A 138 5.95 -7.34 -3.97
C ILE A 138 4.70 -6.83 -3.26
N HIS A 139 3.65 -6.42 -4.01
CA HIS A 139 2.38 -5.99 -3.43
C HIS A 139 1.77 -7.08 -2.53
N GLU A 140 1.81 -8.35 -2.94
CA GLU A 140 1.30 -9.49 -2.15
C GLU A 140 2.01 -9.58 -0.79
N TYR A 141 3.34 -9.42 -0.80
CA TYR A 141 4.13 -9.40 0.42
C TYR A 141 3.80 -8.20 1.31
N ILE A 142 3.66 -7.01 0.73
CA ILE A 142 3.30 -5.79 1.47
C ILE A 142 1.89 -5.91 2.08
N GLU A 143 0.92 -6.45 1.35
CA GLU A 143 -0.44 -6.67 1.86
C GLU A 143 -0.45 -7.63 3.04
N ASN A 144 0.28 -8.74 2.95
CA ASN A 144 0.44 -9.67 4.08
C ASN A 144 1.09 -8.99 5.29
N ARG A 145 2.10 -8.14 5.07
CA ARG A 145 2.74 -7.41 6.18
C ARG A 145 1.81 -6.38 6.82
N ILE A 146 0.97 -5.71 6.03
CA ILE A 146 -0.07 -4.81 6.54
C ILE A 146 -1.06 -5.61 7.42
N ASP A 147 -1.44 -6.81 7.01
CA ASP A 147 -2.31 -7.68 7.81
C ASP A 147 -1.68 -8.05 9.15
N GLU A 148 -0.40 -8.39 9.17
CA GLU A 148 0.32 -8.68 10.41
C GLU A 148 0.36 -7.48 11.36
N GLU A 149 0.55 -6.27 10.83
CA GLU A 149 0.51 -5.02 11.61
C GLU A 149 -0.87 -4.75 12.21
N VAL A 150 -1.93 -5.01 11.43
CA VAL A 150 -3.32 -4.91 11.90
C VAL A 150 -3.58 -5.95 12.99
N ASP A 151 -3.21 -7.22 12.77
CA ASP A 151 -3.41 -8.30 13.73
C ASP A 151 -2.66 -8.02 15.04
N GLU A 152 -1.43 -7.53 14.98
CA GLU A 152 -0.65 -7.15 16.17
C GLU A 152 -1.36 -6.02 16.95
N TYR A 153 -1.89 -5.03 16.24
CA TYR A 153 -2.61 -3.92 16.83
C TYR A 153 -3.91 -4.36 17.52
N VAL A 154 -4.66 -5.28 16.90
CA VAL A 154 -5.88 -5.86 17.46
C VAL A 154 -5.59 -6.74 18.67
N ARG A 155 -4.44 -7.43 18.73
CA ARG A 155 -4.06 -8.21 19.92
C ARG A 155 -3.75 -7.37 21.16
N LYS A 156 -3.53 -6.06 20.99
CA LYS A 156 -3.11 -5.13 22.05
C LYS A 156 -4.24 -4.24 22.58
N ILE A 157 -5.51 -4.65 22.44
CA ILE A 157 -6.66 -3.85 22.91
C ILE A 157 -6.54 -3.63 24.43
N PRO A 158 -6.41 -2.38 24.90
CA PRO A 158 -6.31 -2.09 26.33
C PRO A 158 -7.72 -2.00 26.94
N LEU A 159 -8.17 -3.09 27.56
CA LEU A 159 -9.54 -3.22 28.09
C LEU A 159 -9.72 -2.70 29.52
N GLU A 160 -8.64 -2.33 30.20
CA GLU A 160 -8.63 -2.04 31.64
C GLU A 160 -8.53 -0.54 31.95
N ALA A 161 -8.00 0.28 31.03
CA ALA A 161 -7.77 1.70 31.22
C ALA A 161 -8.51 2.55 30.17
N PRO A 162 -9.49 3.41 30.55
CA PRO A 162 -10.28 4.19 29.60
C PRO A 162 -9.42 5.11 28.73
N LYS A 163 -8.37 5.70 29.31
CA LYS A 163 -7.45 6.60 28.57
C LYS A 163 -6.66 5.86 27.50
N GLU A 164 -6.27 4.62 27.76
CA GLU A 164 -5.54 3.79 26.80
C GLU A 164 -6.50 3.29 25.71
N LEU A 165 -7.71 2.89 26.09
CA LEU A 165 -8.76 2.50 25.16
C LEU A 165 -9.16 3.67 24.24
N ASP A 166 -9.24 4.89 24.77
CA ASP A 166 -9.50 6.09 23.97
C ASP A 166 -8.41 6.32 22.91
N ARG A 167 -7.13 6.22 23.30
CA ARG A 167 -6.01 6.34 22.38
C ARG A 167 -6.05 5.26 21.32
N TRP A 168 -6.34 4.02 21.73
CA TRP A 168 -6.49 2.89 20.82
C TRP A 168 -7.63 3.17 19.83
N LEU A 169 -8.84 3.50 20.28
CA LEU A 169 -9.99 3.81 19.43
C LEU A 169 -9.72 4.96 18.44
N ASN A 170 -8.98 6.00 18.86
CA ASN A 170 -8.57 7.08 17.96
C ASN A 170 -7.63 6.60 16.84
N GLU A 171 -6.69 5.72 17.14
CA GLU A 171 -5.82 5.12 16.13
C GLU A 171 -6.59 4.14 15.21
N MET A 172 -7.58 3.45 15.78
CA MET A 172 -8.44 2.50 15.07
C MET A 172 -9.21 3.13 13.92
N VAL A 173 -9.56 4.42 14.02
CA VAL A 173 -10.17 5.17 12.92
C VAL A 173 -9.28 5.14 11.66
N GLY A 174 -7.96 5.24 11.83
CA GLY A 174 -7.00 5.13 10.74
C GLY A 174 -6.83 3.70 10.25
N VAL A 175 -6.71 2.74 11.18
CA VAL A 175 -6.53 1.31 10.86
C VAL A 175 -7.76 0.73 10.15
N GLY A 176 -8.97 1.12 10.56
CA GLY A 176 -10.25 0.65 10.03
C GLY A 176 -10.45 0.94 8.54
N ARG A 177 -9.78 1.96 7.99
CA ARG A 177 -9.76 2.25 6.54
C ARG A 177 -9.18 1.10 5.71
N TYR A 178 -8.33 0.27 6.30
CA TYR A 178 -7.64 -0.81 5.61
C TYR A 178 -8.36 -2.17 5.79
N ARG A 179 -9.16 -2.32 6.85
CA ARG A 179 -9.89 -3.56 7.16
C ARG A 179 -11.32 -3.27 7.67
N PRO A 180 -12.32 -3.20 6.77
CA PRO A 180 -13.72 -2.95 7.14
C PRO A 180 -14.34 -4.00 8.08
N ARG A 181 -13.77 -5.21 8.16
CA ARG A 181 -14.23 -6.24 9.09
C ARG A 181 -14.05 -5.85 10.56
N LEU A 182 -13.21 -4.85 10.83
CA LEU A 182 -12.98 -4.36 12.18
C LEU A 182 -14.07 -3.41 12.70
N LEU A 183 -15.03 -3.01 11.86
CA LEU A 183 -16.11 -2.07 12.23
C LEU A 183 -16.98 -2.60 13.37
N GLN A 184 -17.29 -3.90 13.37
CA GLN A 184 -18.10 -4.49 14.44
C GLN A 184 -17.35 -4.47 15.78
N MET A 185 -16.08 -4.84 15.77
CA MET A 185 -15.24 -4.80 16.97
C MET A 185 -15.04 -3.36 17.47
N TYR A 186 -14.91 -2.40 16.56
CA TYR A 186 -14.86 -0.98 16.91
C TYR A 186 -16.13 -0.56 17.66
N LYS A 187 -17.32 -0.91 17.15
CA LYS A 187 -18.60 -0.62 17.80
C LYS A 187 -18.64 -1.13 19.25
N ASP A 188 -18.29 -2.39 19.46
CA ASP A 188 -18.35 -3.03 20.78
C ASP A 188 -17.37 -2.37 21.77
N LEU A 189 -16.18 -2.00 21.30
CA LEU A 189 -15.15 -1.34 22.12
C LEU A 189 -15.48 0.13 22.43
N GLU A 190 -16.13 0.83 21.50
CA GLU A 190 -16.59 2.20 21.69
C GLU A 190 -17.68 2.28 22.78
N ILE A 191 -18.63 1.32 22.78
CA ILE A 191 -19.65 1.19 23.83
C ILE A 191 -19.01 0.81 25.17
N LYS A 192 -18.01 -0.07 25.16
CA LYS A 192 -17.25 -0.41 26.37
C LYS A 192 -16.52 0.80 26.93
N TYR A 193 -15.84 1.58 26.08
CA TYR A 193 -15.21 2.85 26.46
C TYR A 193 -16.21 3.81 27.10
N PHE A 194 -17.37 3.99 26.47
CA PHE A 194 -18.47 4.80 27.00
C PHE A 194 -18.86 4.35 28.42
N THR A 195 -19.09 3.06 28.59
CA THR A 195 -19.50 2.46 29.88
C THR A 195 -18.45 2.68 30.97
N MET A 196 -17.16 2.51 30.64
CA MET A 196 -16.06 2.76 31.58
C MET A 196 -15.98 4.24 32.00
N CYS A 197 -16.15 5.16 31.05
CA CYS A 197 -16.16 6.59 31.34
C CYS A 197 -17.38 7.01 32.16
N LEU A 198 -18.58 6.49 31.84
CA LEU A 198 -19.78 6.71 32.65
C LEU A 198 -19.56 6.26 34.10
N GLY A 199 -18.98 5.07 34.31
CA GLY A 199 -18.70 4.58 35.67
C GLY A 199 -17.78 5.50 36.48
N ILE A 200 -16.86 6.22 35.84
CA ILE A 200 -15.99 7.21 36.50
C ILE A 200 -16.75 8.49 36.81
N VAL A 201 -17.49 9.01 35.84
CA VAL A 201 -18.28 10.24 35.98
C VAL A 201 -19.36 10.08 37.07
N MET A 202 -19.96 8.90 37.18
CA MET A 202 -20.95 8.55 38.20
C MET A 202 -20.42 8.50 39.64
N LEU A 203 -19.10 8.42 39.85
CA LEU A 203 -18.50 8.46 41.18
C LEU A 203 -18.35 9.91 41.71
N GLY A 204 -18.59 10.92 40.86
CA GLY A 204 -18.56 12.34 41.22
C GLY A 204 -19.92 12.92 41.64
N ASP A 205 -20.00 14.25 41.75
CA ASP A 205 -21.26 14.97 42.01
C ASP A 205 -22.14 15.02 40.74
N LYS A 206 -23.43 14.74 40.91
CA LYS A 206 -24.38 14.55 39.81
C LYS A 206 -24.59 15.81 38.98
N GLU A 207 -24.58 16.98 39.60
CA GLU A 207 -24.77 18.25 38.87
C GLU A 207 -23.57 18.57 37.97
N SER A 208 -22.34 18.27 38.41
CA SER A 208 -21.13 18.43 37.58
C SER A 208 -20.96 17.36 36.50
N ALA A 209 -21.60 16.20 36.65
CA ALA A 209 -21.49 15.06 35.75
C ALA A 209 -22.21 15.28 34.40
N VAL A 210 -23.21 16.15 34.33
CA VAL A 210 -24.03 16.37 33.12
C VAL A 210 -23.18 16.89 31.97
N GLU A 211 -22.36 17.91 32.19
CA GLU A 211 -21.49 18.49 31.15
C GLU A 211 -20.47 17.48 30.62
N ASP A 212 -19.90 16.67 31.52
CA ASP A 212 -18.94 15.60 31.17
C ASP A 212 -19.60 14.50 30.32
N ILE A 213 -20.86 14.14 30.61
CA ILE A 213 -21.64 13.17 29.83
C ILE A 213 -21.93 13.72 28.43
N VAL A 214 -22.37 14.98 28.33
CA VAL A 214 -22.62 15.65 27.04
C VAL A 214 -21.35 15.65 26.19
N TYR A 215 -20.21 16.02 26.79
CA TYR A 215 -18.92 15.98 26.11
C TYR A 215 -18.55 14.57 25.63
N LEU A 216 -18.72 13.57 26.49
CA LEU A 216 -18.40 12.18 26.19
C LEU A 216 -19.25 11.64 25.03
N VAL A 217 -20.56 11.89 25.04
CA VAL A 217 -21.49 11.50 23.97
C VAL A 217 -21.07 12.15 22.65
N ASN A 218 -20.83 13.46 22.64
CA ASN A 218 -20.42 14.17 21.42
C ASN A 218 -19.10 13.65 20.85
N LYS A 219 -18.11 13.39 21.71
CA LYS A 219 -16.81 12.82 21.31
C LYS A 219 -16.97 11.46 20.62
N ILE A 220 -17.75 10.59 21.24
CA ILE A 220 -18.00 9.22 20.78
C ILE A 220 -18.80 9.21 19.47
N ARG A 221 -19.81 10.08 19.34
CA ARG A 221 -20.58 10.27 18.09
C ARG A 221 -19.70 10.76 16.95
N LEU A 222 -18.89 11.80 17.19
CA LEU A 222 -17.98 12.34 16.16
C LEU A 222 -17.01 11.26 15.64
N ARG A 223 -16.43 10.48 16.55
CA ARG A 223 -15.52 9.39 16.20
C ARG A 223 -16.23 8.28 15.44
N SER A 224 -17.40 7.85 15.91
CA SER A 224 -18.19 6.78 15.28
C SER A 224 -18.69 7.16 13.90
N ASN A 225 -19.12 8.41 13.71
CA ASN A 225 -19.47 8.97 12.40
C ASN A 225 -18.29 8.94 11.44
N THR A 226 -17.08 9.25 11.91
CA THR A 226 -15.86 9.18 11.08
C THR A 226 -15.57 7.76 10.59
N VAL A 227 -15.96 6.75 11.37
CA VAL A 227 -15.80 5.32 11.04
C VAL A 227 -17.01 4.76 10.29
N GLY A 228 -18.12 5.51 10.20
CA GLY A 228 -19.35 5.09 9.54
C GLY A 228 -20.20 4.12 10.36
N VAL A 229 -20.08 4.16 11.69
CA VAL A 229 -20.83 3.28 12.62
C VAL A 229 -21.78 4.13 13.45
N SER A 230 -23.04 3.69 13.56
CA SER A 230 -24.01 4.27 14.49
C SER A 230 -24.05 3.48 15.78
N ILE A 231 -23.97 4.21 16.90
CA ILE A 231 -24.00 3.70 18.27
C ILE A 231 -25.00 4.46 19.17
N ASP A 232 -25.81 5.33 18.56
CA ASP A 232 -26.69 6.26 19.29
C ASP A 232 -27.71 5.50 20.15
N ASN A 233 -28.23 4.37 19.65
CA ASN A 233 -29.19 3.54 20.41
C ASN A 233 -28.55 2.91 21.65
N GLU A 234 -27.36 2.34 21.53
CA GLU A 234 -26.65 1.70 22.64
C GLU A 234 -26.20 2.71 23.70
N VAL A 235 -25.78 3.91 23.27
CA VAL A 235 -25.46 5.03 24.17
C VAL A 235 -26.71 5.48 24.93
N MET A 236 -27.85 5.65 24.24
CA MET A 236 -29.12 6.01 24.89
C MET A 236 -29.59 4.96 25.90
N GLU A 237 -29.52 3.68 25.55
CA GLU A 237 -29.89 2.57 26.45
C GLU A 237 -29.05 2.61 27.73
N LYS A 238 -27.74 2.80 27.61
CA LYS A 238 -26.82 2.90 28.75
C LYS A 238 -27.08 4.13 29.63
N LEU A 239 -27.40 5.28 29.04
CA LEU A 239 -27.77 6.49 29.79
C LEU A 239 -29.07 6.29 30.58
N ASN A 240 -30.06 5.63 29.97
CA ASN A 240 -31.33 5.30 30.61
C ASN A 240 -31.15 4.32 31.78
N GLU A 241 -30.35 3.26 31.61
CA GLU A 241 -29.99 2.32 32.68
C GLU A 241 -29.39 3.03 33.90
N CYS A 242 -28.51 4.00 33.65
CA CYS A 242 -27.82 4.75 34.70
C CYS A 242 -28.65 5.89 35.33
N LYS A 243 -29.87 6.19 34.82
CA LYS A 243 -30.74 7.31 35.25
C LYS A 243 -30.00 8.66 35.35
N MET A 244 -29.09 8.91 34.42
CA MET A 244 -28.15 10.04 34.49
C MET A 244 -28.71 11.36 33.95
N LEU A 245 -29.67 11.29 33.04
CA LEU A 245 -30.31 12.43 32.38
C LEU A 245 -31.82 12.19 32.33
N TRP A 246 -32.61 13.25 32.31
CA TRP A 246 -34.04 13.14 32.03
C TRP A 246 -34.24 12.79 30.55
N GLU A 247 -35.32 12.07 30.23
CA GLU A 247 -35.58 11.58 28.88
C GLU A 247 -35.58 12.71 27.81
N GLU A 248 -35.94 13.92 28.23
CA GLU A 248 -35.97 15.15 27.43
C GLU A 248 -34.56 15.73 27.16
N GLU A 249 -33.64 15.62 28.12
CA GLU A 249 -32.23 16.05 27.99
C GLU A 249 -31.44 15.07 27.10
N ILE A 250 -31.75 13.77 27.21
CA ILE A 250 -31.23 12.74 26.30
C ILE A 250 -31.72 13.04 24.88
N LYS A 251 -33.03 13.27 24.69
CA LYS A 251 -33.59 13.60 23.37
C LYS A 251 -32.97 14.88 22.78
N ALA A 252 -32.69 15.89 23.60
CA ALA A 252 -32.03 17.13 23.16
C ALA A 252 -30.59 16.89 22.66
N LEU A 253 -29.81 16.01 23.31
CA LEU A 253 -28.44 15.65 22.91
C LEU A 253 -28.37 15.03 21.52
N PHE A 254 -29.38 14.25 21.13
CA PHE A 254 -29.42 13.59 19.83
C PHE A 254 -30.08 14.42 18.73
N HIS A 255 -30.94 15.41 19.07
CA HIS A 255 -31.56 16.33 18.11
C HIS A 255 -30.67 17.51 17.67
N HIS A 256 -29.73 17.98 18.51
CA HIS A 256 -28.98 19.21 18.20
C HIS A 256 -27.82 19.04 17.19
N CYS A 257 -27.60 17.84 16.67
CA CYS A 257 -26.53 17.55 15.70
C CYS A 257 -27.01 17.36 14.24
N GLU A 258 -28.31 17.45 13.95
CA GLU A 258 -28.81 17.45 12.56
C GLU A 258 -28.63 18.81 11.84
N GLN A 259 -28.02 19.79 12.51
CA GLN A 259 -27.84 21.17 12.01
C GLN A 259 -26.37 21.60 11.79
N LEU A 260 -25.40 20.68 11.94
CA LEU A 260 -23.96 20.89 11.64
C LEU A 260 -23.49 19.87 10.59
#